data_AF-A0A101HQV9-F1
#
_entry.id   AF-A0A101HQV9-F1
#
_cell.length_a   1.000
_cell.length_b   1.000
_cell.length_c   1.000
_cell.angle_alpha   90.00
_cell.angle_beta   90.00
_cell.angle_gamma   90.00
#
_symmetry.space_group_name_H-M   'P 1'
#
loop_
_entity.id
_entity.type
_entity.pdbx_description
1 polymer ?
#
loop_
_entity_poly.entity_id
_entity_poly.type
_entity_poly.pdbx_seq_one_letter_code
_entity_poly.pdbx_strand_id
1 'polypeptide(L)'
;MAGYPAHENAAKTLENLREALAKVEGEKKTRIEKLIADLDPIKDNRTFMRTQKAEKVTNVTVENSEALKNNPEDEEKLAALETDIPYLVERVRTMVVRMT
;
A
#
# COMPACT_ATOMS: atom_id res chain seq x y z
N MET A 1 22.76 -9.33 -1.01
CA MET A 1 21.99 -8.36 -1.82
C MET A 1 20.97 -7.77 -0.88
N ALA A 2 21.03 -6.47 -0.57
CA ALA A 2 19.93 -5.84 0.16
C ALA A 2 18.73 -5.81 -0.79
N GLY A 3 17.81 -6.78 -0.62
CA GLY A 3 16.53 -6.78 -1.31
C GLY A 3 15.84 -5.45 -1.01
N TYR A 4 15.21 -4.84 -2.01
CA TYR A 4 14.49 -3.59 -1.82
C TYR A 4 13.28 -3.89 -0.92
N PRO A 5 13.33 -3.59 0.40
CA PRO A 5 12.31 -4.08 1.34
C PRO A 5 10.93 -3.55 0.97
N ALA A 6 10.92 -2.34 0.40
CA ALA A 6 9.72 -1.65 0.00
C ALA A 6 8.93 -2.40 -1.11
N HIS A 7 9.60 -3.13 -2.02
CA HIS A 7 8.93 -3.96 -3.04
C HIS A 7 8.20 -5.16 -2.41
N GLU A 8 8.91 -5.87 -1.55
CA GLU A 8 8.37 -7.00 -0.79
C GLU A 8 7.22 -6.54 0.11
N ASN A 9 7.36 -5.36 0.71
CA ASN A 9 6.32 -4.73 1.52
C ASN A 9 5.07 -4.37 0.72
N ALA A 10 5.19 -3.76 -0.48
CA ALA A 10 4.01 -3.45 -1.29
C ALA A 10 3.29 -4.72 -1.76
N ALA A 11 4.04 -5.77 -2.13
CA ALA A 11 3.45 -7.07 -2.44
C ALA A 11 2.73 -7.66 -1.20
N LYS A 12 3.32 -7.53 -0.02
CA LYS A 12 2.72 -7.98 1.25
C LYS A 12 1.47 -7.19 1.62
N THR A 13 1.49 -5.87 1.47
CA THR A 13 0.32 -5.02 1.65
C THR A 13 -0.82 -5.45 0.73
N LEU A 14 -0.55 -5.75 -0.54
CA LEU A 14 -1.57 -6.24 -1.47
C LEU A 14 -2.15 -7.60 -1.05
N GLU A 15 -1.32 -8.52 -0.60
CA GLU A 15 -1.78 -9.80 -0.04
C GLU A 15 -2.72 -9.57 1.15
N ASN A 16 -2.30 -8.75 2.11
CA ASN A 16 -3.08 -8.43 3.31
C ASN A 16 -4.40 -7.72 2.97
N LEU A 17 -4.39 -6.77 2.02
CA LEU A 17 -5.61 -6.08 1.58
C LEU A 17 -6.58 -7.04 0.88
N ARG A 18 -6.09 -7.99 0.08
CA ARG A 18 -6.95 -9.02 -0.55
C ARG A 18 -7.56 -9.95 0.49
N GLU A 19 -6.81 -10.32 1.52
CA GLU A 19 -7.34 -11.10 2.63
C GLU A 19 -8.35 -10.32 3.47
N ALA A 20 -8.10 -9.03 3.72
CA ALA A 20 -9.05 -8.15 4.37
C ALA A 20 -10.33 -8.05 3.52
N LEU A 21 -10.20 -7.80 2.21
CA LEU A 21 -11.31 -7.69 1.27
C LEU A 21 -12.25 -8.90 1.29
N ALA A 22 -11.72 -10.10 1.45
CA ALA A 22 -12.51 -11.32 1.54
C ALA A 22 -13.39 -11.42 2.80
N LYS A 23 -13.14 -10.58 3.81
CA LYS A 23 -13.82 -10.56 5.11
C LYS A 23 -14.71 -9.35 5.33
N VAL A 24 -14.74 -8.38 4.41
CA VAL A 24 -15.50 -7.13 4.55
C VAL A 24 -16.55 -7.01 3.46
N GLU A 25 -17.67 -6.37 3.79
CA GLU A 25 -18.75 -6.07 2.85
C GLU A 25 -19.08 -4.57 2.83
N GLY A 26 -19.93 -4.15 1.88
CA GLY A 26 -20.44 -2.79 1.81
C GLY A 26 -19.41 -1.71 1.42
N GLU A 27 -19.48 -0.55 2.07
CA GLU A 27 -18.65 0.62 1.75
C GLU A 27 -17.16 0.37 1.97
N LYS A 28 -16.80 -0.30 3.08
CA LYS A 28 -15.40 -0.66 3.39
C LYS A 28 -14.78 -1.53 2.31
N LYS A 29 -15.57 -2.43 1.70
CA LYS A 29 -15.13 -3.29 0.60
C LYS A 29 -14.69 -2.44 -0.59
N THR A 30 -15.52 -1.47 -0.97
CA THR A 30 -15.24 -0.55 -2.09
C THR A 30 -13.97 0.28 -1.83
N ARG A 31 -13.76 0.70 -0.58
CA ARG A 31 -12.55 1.44 -0.17
C ARG A 31 -11.30 0.57 -0.29
N ILE A 32 -11.33 -0.66 0.21
CA ILE A 32 -10.22 -1.61 0.08
C ILE A 32 -9.94 -1.96 -1.39
N GLU A 33 -10.98 -2.16 -2.21
CA GLU A 33 -10.82 -2.41 -3.66
C GLU A 33 -10.08 -1.26 -4.34
N LYS A 34 -10.42 -0.02 -4.00
CA LYS A 34 -9.74 1.16 -4.53
C LYS A 34 -8.26 1.19 -4.13
N LEU A 35 -7.95 0.91 -2.88
CA LEU A 35 -6.56 0.84 -2.38
C LEU A 35 -5.74 -0.20 -3.13
N ILE A 36 -6.33 -1.38 -3.40
CA ILE A 36 -5.69 -2.43 -4.20
C ILE A 36 -5.44 -1.93 -5.63
N ALA A 37 -6.45 -1.32 -6.27
CA ALA A 37 -6.35 -0.82 -7.64
C ALA A 37 -5.28 0.28 -7.79
N ASP A 38 -5.08 1.10 -6.76
CA ASP A 38 -4.08 2.17 -6.73
C ASP A 38 -2.66 1.60 -6.51
N LEU A 39 -2.50 0.60 -5.65
CA LEU A 39 -1.19 0.05 -5.28
C LEU A 39 -0.67 -1.01 -6.28
N ASP A 40 -1.56 -1.83 -6.86
CA ASP A 40 -1.18 -2.91 -7.79
C ASP A 40 -0.32 -2.47 -9.00
N PRO A 41 -0.60 -1.36 -9.71
CA PRO A 41 0.23 -0.94 -10.83
C PRO A 41 1.62 -0.41 -10.43
N ILE A 42 1.81 -0.04 -9.16
CA ILE A 42 3.07 0.58 -8.70
C ILE A 42 3.93 -0.34 -7.82
N LYS A 43 3.42 -1.51 -7.42
CA LYS A 43 4.12 -2.45 -6.52
C LYS A 43 5.54 -2.78 -7.00
N ASP A 44 5.73 -2.92 -8.31
CA ASP A 44 7.00 -3.29 -8.96
C ASP A 44 7.90 -2.09 -9.32
N ASN A 45 7.48 -0.86 -9.02
CA ASN A 45 8.21 0.34 -9.43
C ASN A 45 9.49 0.54 -8.59
N ARG A 46 10.62 0.07 -9.14
CA ARG A 46 11.95 0.14 -8.51
C ARG A 46 12.41 1.56 -8.15
N THR A 47 11.95 2.59 -8.85
CA THR A 47 12.44 3.97 -8.66
C THR A 47 11.93 4.56 -7.35
N PHE A 48 10.66 4.34 -7.04
CA PHE A 48 10.05 4.82 -5.80
C PHE A 48 10.53 4.05 -4.56
N MET A 49 10.77 2.74 -4.71
CA MET A 49 11.26 1.83 -3.66
C MET A 49 12.69 2.08 -3.18
N ARG A 50 13.36 3.11 -3.71
CA ARG A 50 14.76 3.46 -3.40
C ARG A 50 14.92 4.62 -2.43
N THR A 51 13.82 5.23 -1.97
CA THR A 51 13.92 6.36 -1.02
C THR A 51 13.63 5.93 0.41
N GLN A 52 14.40 6.44 1.37
CA GLN A 52 14.18 6.18 2.80
C GLN A 52 12.76 6.57 3.26
N LYS A 53 12.17 7.60 2.66
CA LYS A 53 10.80 8.01 2.99
C LYS A 53 9.78 7.00 2.45
N ALA A 54 9.94 6.51 1.22
CA ALA A 54 9.10 5.45 0.68
C ALA A 54 9.19 4.18 1.51
N GLU A 55 10.40 3.78 1.90
CA GLU A 55 10.65 2.61 2.74
C GLU A 55 9.89 2.70 4.08
N LYS A 56 10.03 3.84 4.78
CA LYS A 56 9.29 4.09 6.04
C LYS A 56 7.79 3.99 5.85
N VAL A 57 7.24 4.61 4.80
CA VAL A 57 5.80 4.55 4.56
C VAL A 57 5.39 3.12 4.23
N THR A 58 6.10 2.40 3.36
CA THR A 58 5.76 1.01 3.04
C THR A 58 5.81 0.09 4.26
N ASN A 59 6.71 0.30 5.22
CA ASN A 59 6.72 -0.45 6.48
C ASN A 59 5.44 -0.20 7.29
N VAL A 60 5.06 1.07 7.47
CA VAL A 60 3.83 1.46 8.18
C VAL A 60 2.59 0.95 7.45
N THR A 61 2.58 0.98 6.12
CA THR A 61 1.49 0.45 5.30
C THR A 61 1.34 -1.07 5.48
N VAL A 62 2.45 -1.82 5.61
CA VAL A 62 2.41 -3.25 5.95
C VAL A 62 1.78 -3.45 7.32
N GLU A 63 2.28 -2.78 8.36
CA GLU A 63 1.74 -2.89 9.73
C GLU A 63 0.24 -2.58 9.78
N ASN A 64 -0.20 -1.52 9.10
CA ASN A 64 -1.62 -1.16 9.03
C ASN A 64 -2.44 -2.19 8.24
N SER A 65 -1.89 -2.75 7.16
CA SER A 65 -2.57 -3.80 6.39
C SER A 65 -2.67 -5.12 7.15
N GLU A 66 -1.68 -5.48 7.98
CA GLU A 66 -1.72 -6.66 8.84
C GLU A 66 -2.77 -6.50 9.95
N ALA A 67 -2.87 -5.31 10.54
CA ALA A 67 -3.94 -4.98 11.48
C ALA A 67 -5.31 -5.09 10.80
N LEU A 68 -5.49 -4.51 9.62
CA LEU A 68 -6.74 -4.56 8.86
C LEU A 68 -7.11 -6.00 8.43
N LYS A 69 -6.12 -6.82 8.07
CA LYS A 69 -6.34 -8.26 7.76
C LYS A 69 -6.94 -9.01 8.95
N ASN A 70 -6.56 -8.67 10.18
CA ASN A 70 -7.04 -9.31 11.40
C ASN A 70 -8.33 -8.66 11.93
N ASN A 71 -8.51 -7.35 11.70
CA ASN A 71 -9.69 -6.58 12.05
C ASN A 71 -10.13 -5.71 10.86
N PRO A 72 -10.94 -6.25 9.93
CA PRO A 72 -11.29 -5.54 8.70
C PRO A 72 -12.27 -4.38 8.90
N GLU A 73 -12.88 -4.29 10.08
CA GLU A 73 -13.75 -3.20 10.49
C GLU A 73 -12.98 -2.02 11.11
N ASP A 74 -11.66 -2.12 11.21
CA ASP A 74 -10.78 -1.10 11.79
C ASP A 74 -10.67 0.14 10.89
N GLU A 75 -11.53 1.12 11.19
CA GLU A 75 -11.63 2.38 10.45
C GLU A 75 -10.36 3.23 10.55
N GLU A 76 -9.65 3.18 11.69
CA GLU A 76 -8.41 3.94 11.87
C GLU A 76 -7.32 3.40 10.94
N LYS A 77 -7.21 2.07 10.83
CA LYS A 77 -6.25 1.41 9.94
C LYS A 77 -6.61 1.60 8.48
N LEU A 78 -7.89 1.56 8.13
CA LEU A 78 -8.35 1.86 6.78
C LEU A 78 -8.04 3.30 6.38
N ALA A 79 -8.32 4.28 7.25
CA ALA A 79 -8.02 5.69 7.01
C ALA A 79 -6.51 5.97 6.88
N ALA A 80 -5.67 5.26 7.66
CA ALA A 80 -4.22 5.35 7.52
C ALA A 80 -3.76 4.84 6.15
N LEU A 81 -4.29 3.70 5.68
CA LEU A 81 -3.98 3.16 4.35
C LEU A 81 -4.46 4.07 3.22
N GLU A 82 -5.59 4.75 3.40
CA GLU A 82 -6.10 5.78 2.48
C GLU A 82 -5.24 7.05 2.43
N THR A 83 -4.35 7.25 3.40
CA THR A 83 -3.36 8.33 3.36
C THR A 83 -2.05 7.83 2.75
N ASP A 84 -1.59 6.65 3.18
CA ASP A 84 -0.30 6.09 2.77
C ASP A 84 -0.28 5.73 1.28
N ILE A 85 -1.26 4.98 0.79
CA ILE A 85 -1.25 4.46 -0.59
C ILE A 85 -1.28 5.57 -1.63
N PRO A 86 -2.15 6.60 -1.54
CA PRO A 86 -2.10 7.74 -2.45
C PRO A 86 -0.77 8.49 -2.41
N TYR A 87 -0.14 8.61 -1.24
CA TYR A 87 1.20 9.18 -1.13
C TYR A 87 2.22 8.35 -1.92
N LEU A 88 2.20 7.02 -1.82
CA LEU A 88 3.09 6.15 -2.59
C LEU A 88 2.87 6.32 -4.09
N VAL A 89 1.61 6.36 -4.54
CA VAL A 89 1.22 6.57 -5.95
C VAL A 89 1.71 7.91 -6.48
N GLU A 90 1.51 9.00 -5.74
CA GLU A 90 1.97 10.33 -6.15
C GLU A 90 3.50 10.38 -6.26
N ARG A 91 4.21 9.73 -5.33
CA ARG A 91 5.67 9.65 -5.38
C ARG A 91 6.17 8.89 -6.60
N VAL A 92 5.52 7.79 -6.96
CA VAL A 92 5.81 7.07 -8.21
C VAL A 92 5.58 7.97 -9.42
N ARG A 93 4.42 8.64 -9.51
CA ARG A 93 4.09 9.55 -10.61
C ARG A 93 5.13 10.68 -10.76
N THR A 94 5.45 11.36 -9.66
CA THR A 94 6.40 12.48 -9.66
C THR A 94 7.84 12.06 -9.98
N MET A 95 8.26 10.84 -9.61
CA MET A 95 9.56 10.32 -9.99
C MET A 95 9.64 9.92 -11.46
N VAL A 96 8.59 9.32 -12.01
CA VAL A 96 8.52 9.00 -13.44
C VAL A 96 8.66 10.27 -14.28
N VAL A 97 7.98 11.37 -13.90
CA VAL A 97 8.05 12.67 -14.60
C VAL A 97 9.45 13.33 -14.51
N ARG A 98 10.21 13.09 -13.44
CA ARG A 98 11.56 13.66 -13.30
C ARG A 98 12.66 12.88 -14.04
N MET A 99 12.34 11.69 -14.54
CA MET A 99 13.29 10.83 -15.27
C MET A 99 13.07 10.85 -16.79
N THR A 100 12.00 11.50 -17.26
CA THR A 100 11.70 11.77 -18.68
C THR A 100 12.25 13.12 -19.10
#